data_AF-A0A7Y5TX74-F1
#
_entry.id   AF-A0A7Y5TX74-F1
#
_cell.length_a   1.000
_cell.length_b   1.000
_cell.length_c   1.000
_cell.angle_alpha   90.00
_cell.angle_beta   90.00
_cell.angle_gamma   90.00
#
_symmetry.space_group_name_H-M   'P 1'
#
loop_
_entity.id
_entity.type
_entity.pdbx_description
1 polymer ?
#
loop_
_entity_poly.entity_id
_entity_poly.type
_entity_poly.pdbx_seq_one_letter_code
_entity_poly.pdbx_strand_id
1 'polypeptide(L)'
;MIRLPRVAAAGVLLGIGVALTGFAPVRRQQPAKPLLQYLMVGTKRIAFESPEHTVARFRYVDQALGAARRPRASRDGRPMSACYRPVADPLAGPVTLLFESDEMGDTEDLTEFEVIPVGSRPEVERGCAKLAVAASAIVTDRGIRLGLTRPEVMRLLGTPVRDRDDVAEFEVTTERTVRTAGAEDRYDLFTSLTVTFRDGRVVAFSGAIGDTD
;
A
#
# COMPACT_ATOMS: atom_id res chain seq x y z
N MET A 1 20.65 -53.41 -73.56
CA MET A 1 21.23 -54.28 -72.50
C MET A 1 21.03 -53.56 -71.18
N ILE A 2 19.94 -53.84 -70.46
CA ILE A 2 19.85 -54.70 -69.25
C ILE A 2 21.00 -54.46 -68.24
N ARG A 3 20.70 -53.86 -67.08
CA ARG A 3 20.82 -54.43 -65.71
C ARG A 3 20.74 -53.34 -64.62
N LEU A 4 19.64 -53.34 -63.86
CA LEU A 4 19.65 -53.13 -62.39
C LEU A 4 20.33 -54.36 -61.73
N PRO A 5 20.71 -54.44 -60.43
CA PRO A 5 20.19 -53.71 -59.24
C PRO A 5 21.22 -53.42 -58.10
N ARG A 6 20.80 -52.79 -56.99
CA ARG A 6 20.75 -53.40 -55.62
C ARG A 6 20.61 -52.35 -54.50
N VAL A 7 19.80 -52.78 -53.53
CA VAL A 7 19.34 -52.12 -52.29
C VAL A 7 20.41 -52.19 -51.20
N ALA A 8 20.49 -51.18 -50.33
CA ALA A 8 20.96 -51.36 -48.96
C ALA A 8 20.20 -50.41 -48.01
N ALA A 9 19.64 -51.00 -46.95
CA ALA A 9 18.84 -50.40 -45.91
C ALA A 9 19.71 -49.79 -44.81
N ALA A 10 19.28 -48.68 -44.21
CA ALA A 10 19.86 -48.12 -42.98
C ALA A 10 18.75 -47.97 -41.93
N GLY A 11 18.96 -48.62 -40.79
CA GLY A 11 18.00 -48.80 -39.71
C GLY A 11 17.73 -47.56 -38.87
N VAL A 12 16.54 -47.54 -38.27
CA VAL A 12 16.06 -46.55 -37.31
C VAL A 12 16.38 -47.05 -35.91
N LEU A 13 17.16 -46.28 -35.14
CA LEU A 13 17.42 -46.51 -33.71
C LEU A 13 16.43 -45.68 -32.89
N LEU A 14 15.54 -46.35 -32.16
CA LEU A 14 14.66 -45.78 -31.14
C LEU A 14 15.46 -45.57 -29.84
N GLY A 15 15.72 -44.31 -29.49
CA GLY A 15 16.25 -43.93 -28.18
C GLY A 15 15.11 -43.73 -27.17
N ILE A 16 15.08 -44.56 -26.14
CA ILE A 16 14.18 -44.42 -24.99
C ILE A 16 14.80 -43.38 -24.04
N GLY A 17 14.25 -42.17 -24.01
CA GLY A 17 14.59 -41.14 -23.03
C GLY A 17 13.83 -41.38 -21.73
N VAL A 18 14.54 -41.75 -20.67
CA VAL A 18 14.01 -41.85 -19.30
C VAL A 18 13.80 -40.43 -18.77
N ALA A 19 12.54 -40.03 -18.58
CA ALA A 19 12.19 -38.75 -17.98
C ALA A 19 12.40 -38.82 -16.45
N LEU A 20 13.49 -38.23 -15.97
CA LEU A 20 13.69 -37.97 -14.55
C LEU A 20 12.75 -36.84 -14.13
N THR A 21 11.64 -37.19 -13.48
CA THR A 21 10.73 -36.24 -12.82
C THR A 21 11.41 -35.69 -11.58
N GLY A 22 12.17 -34.61 -11.76
CA GLY A 22 12.67 -33.79 -10.66
C GLY A 22 11.49 -33.16 -9.91
N PHE A 23 11.25 -33.59 -8.68
CA PHE A 23 10.42 -32.86 -7.74
C PHE A 23 11.06 -31.50 -7.49
N ALA A 24 10.55 -30.45 -8.14
CA ALA A 24 10.93 -29.10 -7.82
C ALA A 24 10.56 -28.83 -6.34
N PRO A 25 11.48 -28.31 -5.51
CA PRO A 25 11.15 -27.99 -4.13
C PRO A 25 10.02 -26.96 -4.14
N VAL A 26 8.92 -27.27 -3.44
CA VAL A 26 7.85 -26.32 -3.15
C VAL A 26 8.47 -25.14 -2.43
N ARG A 27 8.65 -24.04 -3.17
CA ARG A 27 9.16 -22.78 -2.64
C ARG A 27 8.11 -22.30 -1.63
N ARG A 28 8.36 -22.52 -0.34
CA ARG A 28 7.53 -21.94 0.73
C ARG A 28 7.47 -20.44 0.49
N GLN A 29 6.31 -19.99 0.01
CA GLN A 29 6.03 -18.60 -0.27
C GLN A 29 6.09 -17.89 1.09
N GLN A 30 7.08 -17.01 1.27
CA GLN A 30 7.13 -16.19 2.49
C GLN A 30 5.80 -15.43 2.58
N PRO A 31 5.19 -15.34 3.77
CA PRO A 31 3.95 -14.58 3.93
C PRO A 31 4.19 -13.16 3.43
N ALA A 32 3.26 -12.65 2.63
CA ALA A 32 3.34 -11.30 2.13
C ALA A 32 3.42 -10.33 3.32
N LYS A 33 4.31 -9.34 3.24
CA LYS A 33 4.35 -8.26 4.24
C LYS A 33 3.22 -7.27 3.92
N PRO A 34 2.55 -6.68 4.92
CA PRO A 34 1.52 -5.65 4.68
C PRO A 34 2.12 -4.45 3.92
N LEU A 35 1.29 -3.76 3.14
CA LEU A 35 1.71 -2.58 2.38
C LEU A 35 1.81 -1.33 3.23
N LEU A 36 1.07 -1.30 4.34
CA LEU A 36 1.01 -0.19 5.27
C LEU A 36 0.99 -0.72 6.69
N GLN A 37 1.94 -0.27 7.51
CA GLN A 37 1.89 -0.44 8.97
C GLN A 37 1.97 0.90 9.69
N TYR A 38 2.72 1.83 9.11
CA TYR A 38 2.87 3.17 9.66
C TYR A 38 3.21 4.19 8.59
N LEU A 39 2.85 5.44 8.88
CA LEU A 39 3.27 6.62 8.13
C LEU A 39 4.29 7.39 8.96
N MET A 40 5.45 7.65 8.37
CA MET A 40 6.42 8.60 8.92
C MET A 40 6.03 10.01 8.50
N VAL A 41 5.97 10.93 9.45
CA VAL A 41 5.77 12.37 9.22
C VAL A 41 6.94 13.09 9.89
N GLY A 42 8.00 13.32 9.12
CA GLY A 42 9.28 13.79 9.66
C GLY A 42 9.89 12.72 10.57
N THR A 43 10.07 13.03 11.86
CA THR A 43 10.60 12.09 12.87
C THR A 43 9.51 11.34 13.62
N LYS A 44 8.23 11.63 13.35
CA LYS A 44 7.09 11.01 14.02
C LYS A 44 6.62 9.79 13.24
N ARG A 45 6.24 8.74 13.97
CA ARG A 45 5.67 7.51 13.41
C ARG A 45 4.20 7.43 13.82
N ILE A 46 3.31 7.34 12.84
CA ILE A 46 1.88 7.14 13.02
C ILE A 46 1.57 5.69 12.64
N ALA A 47 1.29 4.83 13.63
CA ALA A 47 0.89 3.45 13.36
C ALA A 47 -0.60 3.38 13.03
N PHE A 48 -0.97 2.48 12.11
CA PHE A 48 -2.36 2.18 11.75
C PHE A 48 -2.92 0.96 12.51
N GLU A 49 -2.03 0.20 13.15
CA GLU A 49 -2.39 -0.84 14.12
C GLU A 49 -1.96 -0.38 15.53
N SER A 50 -2.79 -0.67 16.53
CA SER A 50 -2.50 -0.46 17.94
C SER A 50 -1.56 -1.56 18.47
N PRO A 51 -0.91 -1.36 19.63
CA PRO A 51 -0.13 -2.42 20.28
C PRO A 51 -0.94 -3.66 20.65
N GLU A 52 -2.27 -3.52 20.75
CA GLU A 52 -3.24 -4.59 21.01
C GLU A 52 -3.72 -5.25 19.71
N HIS A 53 -3.11 -4.90 18.57
CA HIS A 53 -3.46 -5.39 17.23
C HIS A 53 -4.87 -5.03 16.76
N THR A 54 -5.44 -3.97 17.32
CA THR A 54 -6.67 -3.36 16.82
C THR A 54 -6.33 -2.23 15.84
N VAL A 55 -7.31 -1.69 15.14
CA VAL A 55 -7.14 -0.43 14.41
C VAL A 55 -6.64 0.67 15.37
N ALA A 56 -5.69 1.48 14.92
CA ALA A 56 -5.18 2.60 15.69
C ALA A 56 -6.25 3.69 15.81
N ARG A 57 -6.20 4.51 16.87
CA ARG A 57 -7.13 5.63 17.04
C ARG A 57 -6.52 6.96 16.66
N PHE A 58 -7.34 7.90 16.22
CA PHE A 58 -6.95 9.29 15.94
C PHE A 58 -6.22 9.99 17.09
N ARG A 59 -6.44 9.59 18.35
CA ARG A 59 -5.69 10.11 19.50
C ARG A 59 -4.17 9.98 19.34
N TYR A 60 -3.69 8.93 18.65
CA TYR A 60 -2.27 8.75 18.40
C TYR A 60 -1.73 9.72 17.35
N VAL A 61 -2.57 10.12 16.39
CA VAL A 61 -2.25 11.19 15.44
C VAL A 61 -2.08 12.51 16.18
N ASP A 62 -3.03 12.87 17.04
CA ASP A 62 -2.98 14.12 17.82
C ASP A 62 -1.75 14.17 18.73
N GLN A 63 -1.41 13.06 19.39
CA GLN A 63 -0.23 12.99 20.25
C GLN A 63 1.07 13.19 19.47
N ALA A 64 1.12 12.72 18.22
CA ALA A 64 2.31 12.80 17.39
C ALA A 64 2.45 14.14 16.66
N LEU A 65 1.35 14.67 16.12
CA LEU A 65 1.33 15.82 15.20
C LEU A 65 0.71 17.09 15.81
N GLY A 66 0.16 16.99 17.03
CA GLY A 66 -0.67 18.02 17.64
C GLY A 66 -2.13 17.88 17.22
N ALA A 67 -3.05 18.42 18.02
CA ALA A 67 -4.47 18.34 17.72
C ALA A 67 -4.83 19.10 16.44
N ALA A 68 -5.40 18.40 15.46
CA ALA A 68 -6.02 19.03 14.30
C ALA A 68 -7.48 19.40 14.58
N ARG A 69 -7.96 20.44 13.91
CA ARG A 69 -9.39 20.71 13.86
C ARG A 69 -10.04 19.63 13.00
N ARG A 70 -10.77 18.73 13.65
CA ARG A 70 -11.61 17.75 12.96
C ARG A 70 -12.93 18.41 12.61
N PRO A 71 -13.36 18.46 11.33
CA PRO A 71 -14.74 18.71 11.03
C PRO A 71 -15.56 17.70 11.83
N ARG A 72 -16.58 18.14 12.59
CA ARG A 72 -17.51 17.19 13.20
C ARG A 72 -18.01 16.30 12.05
N ALA A 73 -17.93 14.97 12.22
CA ALA A 73 -18.53 14.02 11.30
C ALA A 73 -19.88 14.59 10.87
N SER A 74 -20.00 14.94 9.59
CA SER A 74 -21.23 15.60 9.16
C SER A 74 -22.35 14.60 9.39
N ARG A 75 -23.56 15.09 9.68
CA ARG A 75 -24.75 14.23 9.80
C ARG A 75 -25.04 13.40 8.53
N ASP A 76 -24.26 13.62 7.48
CA ASP A 76 -24.38 13.03 6.16
C ASP A 76 -23.46 11.80 5.97
N GLY A 77 -22.84 11.29 7.05
CA GLY A 77 -22.06 10.05 7.01
C GLY A 77 -20.66 10.21 6.41
N ARG A 78 -20.10 11.43 6.40
CA ARG A 78 -18.72 11.63 5.94
C ARG A 78 -17.71 11.19 7.00
N PRO A 79 -16.59 10.57 6.59
CA PRO A 79 -15.56 10.10 7.50
C PRO A 79 -15.01 11.25 8.36
N MET A 80 -14.66 10.98 9.62
CA MET A 80 -13.97 11.98 10.44
C MET A 80 -12.55 12.15 9.89
N SER A 81 -12.18 13.38 9.52
CA SER A 81 -10.85 13.66 8.98
C SER A 81 -10.01 14.51 9.94
N ALA A 82 -8.80 14.09 10.25
CA ALA A 82 -7.76 14.97 10.78
C ALA A 82 -6.92 15.51 9.62
N CYS A 83 -6.77 16.83 9.54
CA CYS A 83 -6.10 17.47 8.42
C CYS A 83 -4.89 18.31 8.82
N TYR A 84 -3.82 18.16 8.04
CA TYR A 84 -2.55 18.86 8.21
C TYR A 84 -2.00 19.44 6.90
N ARG A 85 -1.31 20.56 7.00
CA ARG A 85 -0.59 21.23 5.90
C ARG A 85 0.91 21.22 6.18
N PRO A 86 1.67 20.30 5.59
CA PRO A 86 3.14 20.33 5.66
C PRO A 86 3.70 21.56 4.94
N VAL A 87 4.97 21.85 5.21
CA VAL A 87 5.75 22.82 4.43
C VAL A 87 5.85 22.30 3.00
N ALA A 88 5.48 23.15 2.04
CA ALA A 88 5.50 22.80 0.62
C ALA A 88 6.91 22.37 0.18
N ASP A 89 6.95 21.35 -0.68
CA ASP A 89 8.19 20.91 -1.30
C ASP A 89 8.30 21.53 -2.70
N PRO A 90 9.46 22.06 -3.12
CA PRO A 90 9.61 22.67 -4.45
C PRO A 90 9.28 21.72 -5.62
N LEU A 91 9.46 20.40 -5.44
CA LEU A 91 9.25 19.41 -6.50
C LEU A 91 7.82 18.90 -6.56
N ALA A 92 7.11 18.89 -5.43
CA ALA A 92 5.74 18.35 -5.34
C ALA A 92 4.67 19.43 -5.21
N GLY A 93 5.06 20.68 -4.95
CA GLY A 93 4.14 21.77 -4.65
C GLY A 93 3.51 21.64 -3.26
N PRO A 94 2.47 22.43 -2.98
CA PRO A 94 1.74 22.37 -1.72
C PRO A 94 0.82 21.13 -1.70
N VAL A 95 0.89 20.37 -0.60
CA VAL A 95 0.02 19.21 -0.36
C VAL A 95 -0.71 19.33 0.97
N THR A 96 -1.74 18.51 1.12
CA THR A 96 -2.51 18.28 2.33
C THR A 96 -2.29 16.84 2.76
N LEU A 97 -2.08 16.63 4.06
CA LEU A 97 -2.12 15.32 4.70
C LEU A 97 -3.45 15.16 5.42
N LEU A 98 -4.23 14.17 5.00
CA LEU A 98 -5.49 13.76 5.61
C LEU A 98 -5.31 12.40 6.28
N PHE A 99 -6.04 12.22 7.36
CA PHE A 99 -6.23 10.93 8.01
C PHE A 99 -7.73 10.73 8.18
N GLU A 100 -8.27 9.57 7.82
CA GLU A 100 -9.71 9.30 7.78
C GLU A 100 -10.08 7.99 8.50
N SER A 101 -11.36 7.89 8.88
CA SER A 101 -12.02 6.68 9.40
C SER A 101 -12.98 6.17 8.33
N ASP A 102 -12.90 4.90 7.95
CA ASP A 102 -13.81 4.30 6.97
C ASP A 102 -15.16 3.86 7.58
N GLU A 103 -15.32 4.01 8.90
CA GLU A 103 -16.34 3.27 9.62
C GLU A 103 -17.66 4.04 9.78
N MET A 104 -18.77 3.36 9.44
CA MET A 104 -20.12 3.79 9.78
C MET A 104 -20.45 3.46 11.24
N GLY A 105 -19.77 4.06 12.21
CA GLY A 105 -20.12 3.82 13.62
C GLY A 105 -19.10 4.34 14.64
N ASP A 106 -17.82 4.00 14.48
CA ASP A 106 -16.74 4.51 15.31
C ASP A 106 -15.83 5.45 14.53
N THR A 107 -16.13 6.73 14.64
CA THR A 107 -15.35 7.77 13.96
C THR A 107 -13.91 7.89 14.49
N GLU A 108 -13.57 7.28 15.63
CA GLU A 108 -12.25 7.44 16.27
C GLU A 108 -11.14 6.60 15.65
N ASP A 109 -11.49 5.63 14.81
CA ASP A 109 -10.53 4.72 14.21
C ASP A 109 -9.78 5.34 13.02
N LEU A 110 -8.50 5.04 12.94
CA LEU A 110 -7.57 5.50 11.92
C LEU A 110 -7.36 4.37 10.93
N THR A 111 -8.15 4.37 9.86
CA THR A 111 -8.07 3.34 8.82
C THR A 111 -7.36 3.86 7.58
N GLU A 112 -7.36 5.17 7.35
CA GLU A 112 -6.89 5.74 6.09
C GLU A 112 -5.99 6.97 6.27
N PHE A 113 -5.13 7.19 5.28
CA PHE A 113 -4.48 8.47 5.08
C PHE A 113 -4.40 8.84 3.61
N GLU A 114 -4.30 10.14 3.35
CA GLU A 114 -4.05 10.68 2.03
C GLU A 114 -3.02 11.80 2.07
N VAL A 115 -2.09 11.80 1.12
CA VAL A 115 -1.24 12.94 0.78
C VAL A 115 -1.65 13.40 -0.60
N ILE A 116 -2.33 14.54 -0.68
CA ILE A 116 -2.95 15.03 -1.92
C ILE A 116 -2.55 16.48 -2.20
N PRO A 117 -2.52 16.93 -3.47
CA PRO A 117 -2.32 18.34 -3.80
C PRO A 117 -3.34 19.25 -3.09
N VAL A 118 -2.90 20.44 -2.66
CA VAL A 118 -3.82 21.45 -2.11
C VAL A 118 -4.87 21.83 -3.16
N GLY A 119 -6.12 21.94 -2.72
CA GLY A 119 -7.29 22.23 -3.55
C GLY A 119 -8.03 20.98 -4.02
N SER A 120 -7.51 19.77 -3.74
CA SER A 120 -8.20 18.52 -4.06
C SER A 120 -9.44 18.30 -3.19
N ARG A 121 -9.41 18.69 -1.91
CA ARG A 121 -10.56 18.58 -0.97
C ARG A 121 -10.78 19.89 -0.22
N PRO A 122 -11.16 20.98 -0.91
CA PRO A 122 -11.19 22.34 -0.35
C PRO A 122 -12.12 22.47 0.87
N GLU A 123 -13.16 21.64 0.97
CA GLU A 123 -14.09 21.61 2.08
C GLU A 123 -13.45 21.14 3.40
N VAL A 124 -12.51 20.20 3.33
CA VAL A 124 -11.74 19.69 4.49
C VAL A 124 -10.52 20.59 4.72
N GLU A 125 -9.95 21.14 3.65
CA GLU A 125 -8.67 21.85 3.69
C GLU A 125 -8.68 23.20 4.43
N ARG A 126 -9.83 23.87 4.49
CA ARG A 126 -9.96 25.22 5.06
C ARG A 126 -9.54 25.33 6.54
N GLY A 127 -9.51 24.20 7.26
CA GLY A 127 -9.23 24.15 8.69
C GLY A 127 -7.95 23.40 9.09
N CYS A 128 -7.10 23.00 8.14
CA CYS A 128 -5.97 22.12 8.45
C CYS A 128 -4.94 22.79 9.35
N ALA A 129 -4.45 22.02 10.32
CA ALA A 129 -3.34 22.44 11.16
C ALA A 129 -2.05 22.53 10.33
N LYS A 130 -1.20 23.51 10.57
CA LYS A 130 0.10 23.61 9.89
C LYS A 130 1.11 22.68 10.56
N LEU A 131 1.94 22.01 9.77
CA LEU A 131 3.09 21.24 10.24
C LEU A 131 4.39 21.90 9.82
N ALA A 132 5.36 21.93 10.72
CA ALA A 132 6.74 22.35 10.44
C ALA A 132 7.58 21.20 9.81
N VAL A 133 6.93 20.32 9.06
CA VAL A 133 7.53 19.15 8.40
C VAL A 133 7.40 19.34 6.89
N ALA A 134 8.46 19.09 6.13
CA ALA A 134 8.41 19.14 4.67
C ALA A 134 7.54 18.01 4.11
N ALA A 135 6.78 18.30 3.05
CA ALA A 135 5.92 17.31 2.40
C ALA A 135 6.68 16.05 1.95
N SER A 136 7.94 16.20 1.50
CA SER A 136 8.81 15.09 1.10
C SER A 136 9.30 14.20 2.26
N ALA A 137 9.12 14.65 3.50
CA ALA A 137 9.40 13.88 4.71
C ALA A 137 8.19 13.05 5.20
N ILE A 138 7.09 13.05 4.44
CA ILE A 138 5.96 12.14 4.64
C ILE A 138 6.23 10.87 3.83
N VAL A 139 6.41 9.74 4.51
CA VAL A 139 6.88 8.49 3.89
C VAL A 139 6.17 7.29 4.50
N THR A 140 5.70 6.34 3.69
CA THR A 140 5.18 5.06 4.20
C THR A 140 6.30 4.16 4.71
N ASP A 141 5.98 3.12 5.48
CA ASP A 141 6.96 2.10 5.91
C ASP A 141 7.60 1.33 4.74
N ARG A 142 6.97 1.37 3.57
CA ARG A 142 7.51 0.83 2.30
C ARG A 142 8.32 1.84 1.49
N GLY A 143 8.53 3.05 2.01
CA GLY A 143 9.34 4.08 1.37
C GLY A 143 8.62 4.92 0.32
N ILE A 144 7.29 4.82 0.20
CA ILE A 144 6.51 5.63 -0.74
C ILE A 144 6.45 7.06 -0.25
N ARG A 145 6.74 8.00 -1.15
CA ARG A 145 6.75 9.45 -0.90
C ARG A 145 6.61 10.23 -2.20
N LEU A 146 6.35 11.53 -2.08
CA LEU A 146 6.26 12.44 -3.23
C LEU A 146 7.57 12.45 -4.04
N GLY A 147 7.44 12.64 -5.36
CA GLY A 147 8.55 12.80 -6.30
C GLY A 147 9.19 11.51 -6.81
N LEU A 148 8.88 10.35 -6.22
CA LEU A 148 9.32 9.06 -6.74
C LEU A 148 8.82 8.85 -8.17
N THR A 149 9.61 8.18 -8.99
CA THR A 149 9.21 7.77 -10.33
C THR A 149 8.41 6.47 -10.28
N ARG A 150 7.61 6.22 -11.32
CA ARG A 150 6.87 4.95 -11.45
C ARG A 150 7.77 3.71 -11.32
N PRO A 151 8.97 3.61 -11.97
CA PRO A 151 9.87 2.49 -11.76
C PRO A 151 10.39 2.33 -10.33
N GLU A 152 10.61 3.45 -9.61
CA GLU A 152 11.01 3.40 -8.20
C GLU A 152 9.90 2.84 -7.31
N VAL A 153 8.64 3.21 -7.57
CA VAL A 153 7.47 2.66 -6.88
C VAL A 153 7.36 1.15 -7.12
N MET A 154 7.47 0.70 -8.37
CA MET A 154 7.40 -0.74 -8.70
C MET A 154 8.53 -1.55 -8.07
N ARG A 155 9.72 -0.96 -7.91
CA ARG A 155 10.83 -1.60 -7.20
C ARG A 155 10.55 -1.78 -5.70
N LEU A 156 9.78 -0.88 -5.09
CA LEU A 156 9.44 -0.93 -3.67
C LEU A 156 8.26 -1.86 -3.37
N LEU A 157 7.23 -1.83 -4.22
CA LEU A 157 5.95 -2.51 -3.97
C LEU A 157 5.71 -3.75 -4.83
N GLY A 158 6.46 -3.91 -5.93
CA GLY A 158 6.22 -4.96 -6.92
C GLY A 158 5.22 -4.52 -7.99
N THR A 159 4.44 -5.47 -8.50
CA THR A 159 3.44 -5.22 -9.56
C THR A 159 2.12 -4.80 -8.92
N PRO A 160 1.48 -3.72 -9.39
CA PRO A 160 0.18 -3.28 -8.89
C PRO A 160 -0.93 -4.25 -9.31
N VAL A 161 -2.01 -4.28 -8.54
CA VAL A 161 -3.24 -5.01 -8.90
C VAL A 161 -4.02 -4.28 -9.98
N ARG A 162 -3.91 -2.94 -10.04
CA ARG A 162 -4.41 -2.12 -11.15
C ARG A 162 -3.38 -1.07 -11.53
N ASP A 163 -3.11 -0.97 -12.83
CA ASP A 163 -2.19 0.01 -13.39
C ASP A 163 -2.88 0.82 -14.49
N ARG A 164 -2.94 2.13 -14.32
CA ARG A 164 -3.44 3.13 -15.28
C ARG A 164 -2.35 4.18 -15.48
N ASP A 165 -2.46 4.98 -16.53
CA ASP A 165 -1.43 5.97 -16.91
C ASP A 165 -0.98 6.86 -15.75
N ASP A 166 -1.94 7.34 -14.95
CA ASP A 166 -1.73 8.26 -13.84
C ASP A 166 -1.92 7.63 -12.45
N VAL A 167 -2.32 6.36 -12.34
CA VAL A 167 -2.60 5.73 -11.04
C VAL A 167 -2.09 4.28 -11.00
N ALA A 168 -1.49 3.88 -9.89
CA ALA A 168 -1.21 2.48 -9.57
C ALA A 168 -1.81 2.11 -8.21
N GLU A 169 -2.57 1.02 -8.17
CA GLU A 169 -3.20 0.47 -6.97
C GLU A 169 -2.50 -0.83 -6.56
N PHE A 170 -2.14 -0.93 -5.29
CA PHE A 170 -1.50 -2.10 -4.70
C PHE A 170 -2.35 -2.58 -3.54
N GLU A 171 -2.52 -3.90 -3.45
CA GLU A 171 -3.31 -4.54 -2.40
C GLU A 171 -2.58 -5.77 -1.89
N VAL A 172 -2.60 -5.97 -0.58
CA VAL A 172 -2.10 -7.19 0.07
C VAL A 172 -3.00 -7.53 1.24
N THR A 173 -3.48 -8.77 1.25
CA THR A 173 -4.09 -9.41 2.42
C THR A 173 -3.03 -10.22 3.16
N THR A 174 -2.92 -10.03 4.46
CA THR A 174 -2.02 -10.82 5.31
C THR A 174 -2.78 -11.42 6.47
N GLU A 175 -2.71 -12.74 6.64
CA GLU A 175 -3.22 -13.40 7.84
C GLU A 175 -2.50 -12.81 9.08
N ARG A 176 -3.28 -12.47 10.08
CA ARG A 176 -2.82 -12.02 11.39
C ARG A 176 -3.25 -13.03 12.44
N THR A 177 -2.46 -13.06 13.51
CA THR A 177 -2.75 -13.91 14.66
C THR A 177 -2.56 -13.05 15.89
N VAL A 178 -3.63 -12.85 16.64
CA VAL A 178 -3.63 -12.06 17.86
C VAL A 178 -3.91 -12.97 19.04
N ARG A 179 -3.20 -12.73 20.14
CA ARG A 179 -3.36 -13.49 21.37
C ARG A 179 -3.89 -12.59 22.46
N THR A 180 -5.16 -12.75 22.78
CA THR A 180 -5.84 -11.97 23.80
C THR A 180 -6.29 -12.90 24.92
N ALA A 181 -5.81 -12.66 26.15
CA ALA A 181 -6.15 -13.45 27.34
C ALA A 181 -5.96 -14.99 27.18
N GLY A 182 -5.03 -15.42 26.32
CA GLY A 182 -4.74 -16.84 26.07
C GLY A 182 -5.55 -17.49 24.96
N ALA A 183 -6.54 -16.80 24.39
CA ALA A 183 -7.18 -17.20 23.13
C ALA A 183 -6.34 -16.72 21.94
N GLU A 184 -6.23 -17.56 20.91
CA GLU A 184 -5.63 -17.20 19.63
C GLU A 184 -6.74 -16.92 18.63
N ASP A 185 -6.78 -15.69 18.13
CA ASP A 185 -7.71 -15.26 17.09
C ASP A 185 -6.96 -15.00 15.79
N ARG A 186 -7.61 -15.26 14.66
CA ARG A 186 -7.03 -15.08 13.33
C ARG A 186 -7.99 -14.32 12.45
N TYR A 187 -7.46 -13.30 11.79
CA TYR A 187 -8.19 -12.47 10.85
C TYR A 187 -7.28 -12.10 9.68
N ASP A 188 -7.90 -11.71 8.57
CA ASP A 188 -7.19 -11.32 7.37
C ASP A 188 -7.08 -9.79 7.32
N LEU A 189 -5.87 -9.30 7.48
CA LEU A 189 -5.61 -7.86 7.39
C LEU A 189 -5.45 -7.45 5.93
N PHE A 190 -6.40 -6.67 5.43
CA PHE A 190 -6.31 -6.01 4.15
C PHE A 190 -5.54 -4.70 4.27
N THR A 191 -4.55 -4.50 3.40
CA THR A 191 -3.85 -3.22 3.25
C THR A 191 -3.80 -2.82 1.78
N SER A 192 -4.05 -1.55 1.51
CA SER A 192 -3.93 -0.99 0.16
C SER A 192 -3.06 0.26 0.15
N LEU A 193 -2.42 0.50 -0.99
CA LEU A 193 -1.75 1.74 -1.32
C LEU A 193 -2.16 2.16 -2.73
N THR A 194 -2.60 3.41 -2.86
CA THR A 194 -2.84 4.04 -4.17
C THR A 194 -1.82 5.12 -4.40
N VAL A 195 -1.20 5.14 -5.58
CA VAL A 195 -0.17 6.10 -5.95
C VAL A 195 -0.58 6.83 -7.22
N THR A 196 -0.66 8.15 -7.17
CA THR A 196 -1.00 9.00 -8.32
C THR A 196 0.25 9.68 -8.88
N PHE A 197 0.37 9.65 -10.20
CA PHE A 197 1.49 10.18 -10.96
C PHE A 197 1.08 11.38 -11.81
N ARG A 198 1.99 12.35 -11.91
CA ARG A 198 1.95 13.42 -12.92
C ARG A 198 3.36 13.62 -13.43
N ASP A 199 3.51 13.75 -14.75
CA ASP A 199 4.81 13.89 -15.42
C ASP A 199 5.82 12.80 -14.99
N GLY A 200 5.30 11.57 -14.82
CA GLY A 200 6.08 10.39 -14.43
C GLY A 200 6.51 10.32 -12.95
N ARG A 201 6.02 11.23 -12.09
CA ARG A 201 6.38 11.31 -10.67
C ARG A 201 5.17 11.26 -9.74
N VAL A 202 5.36 10.71 -8.55
CA VAL A 202 4.34 10.67 -7.50
C VAL A 202 3.98 12.09 -7.04
N VAL A 203 2.72 12.45 -7.19
CA VAL A 203 2.15 13.72 -6.73
C VAL A 203 1.07 13.55 -5.66
N ALA A 204 0.52 12.35 -5.53
CA ALA A 204 -0.36 11.98 -4.44
C ALA A 204 -0.16 10.51 -4.10
N PHE A 205 -0.45 10.15 -2.85
CA PHE A 205 -0.56 8.75 -2.45
C PHE A 205 -1.45 8.63 -1.23
N SER A 206 -2.17 7.52 -1.14
CA SER A 206 -3.02 7.18 -0.03
C SER A 206 -2.80 5.72 0.37
N GLY A 207 -3.20 5.39 1.59
CA GLY A 207 -3.21 4.03 2.05
C GLY A 207 -4.35 3.78 3.01
N ALA A 208 -4.86 2.56 2.97
CA ALA A 208 -5.94 2.09 3.81
C ALA A 208 -5.56 0.77 4.48
N ILE A 209 -6.07 0.56 5.68
CA ILE A 209 -6.08 -0.70 6.40
C ILE A 209 -7.54 -1.07 6.70
N GLY A 210 -7.87 -2.35 6.55
CA GLY A 210 -9.17 -2.89 6.91
C GLY A 210 -9.04 -4.35 7.33
N ASP A 211 -10.05 -4.84 8.04
CA ASP A 211 -10.22 -6.26 8.31
C ASP A 211 -11.16 -6.86 7.26
N THR A 212 -10.93 -8.11 6.89
CA THR A 212 -11.82 -8.89 6.03
C THR A 212 -12.15 -10.20 6.72
N ASP A 213 -13.43 -10.42 7.00
CA ASP A 213 -14.00 -11.66 7.54
C ASP A 213 -14.01 -12.82 6.52
#